data_AF-A0AAE3XLV6-F1
#
_entry.id   AF-A0AAE3XLV6-F1
#
_cell.length_a   1.000
_cell.length_b   1.000
_cell.length_c   1.000
_cell.angle_alpha   90.00
_cell.angle_beta   90.00
_cell.angle_gamma   90.00
#
_symmetry.space_group_name_H-M   'P 1'
#
loop_
_entity.id
_entity.type
_entity.pdbx_description
1 polymer ?
#
loop_
_entity_poly.entity_id
_entity_poly.type
_entity_poly.pdbx_seq_one_letter_code
_entity_poly.pdbx_strand_id
1 'polypeptide(L)'
;MNISEDIIELDAEIQNRLNIEAKALTKEKYLYERKGPWPQPSPEHPLGEAPAVLHLPKKEKSKWRWNIGLRYFRNMITYWPVALAYTFKNPTIDKVSDEEFNYIMTEESYSKFLHTCIDKDKRDAFAEYMTDENGEYFIIDLTLIKHIIPLKDMYASPTVALFKTNPKNKKKEVVAILMLFNGLVLSPNDGKAWELAKYYTLQGATYKLVLSEHALLHFPFDCINAISKTTLPKDSLLFKLMNPHFEFTLALNISVLESPNSPIENHQFMPYSALVGKPEGFRNMLVSGYKGIEGNSCYPLYQYTLSPRKIHSDYGIFLQEYFDTFLRFVTKVVKKIPVEEYAQIKLWARHISKWIPEFPDEIEICDEKVLARAVTKVIWDVSIAHAADHYNYSTIKINKVPLRLRVKPPQSKKCDFEQKDLGKFVDIFKYKMIQKLFFKPTNVTLLKNTQYNFNSSELVTLNQEFLSDLRQTEQKLLNRGIKNFIPLDQISRSIQY
;
A
#
# COMPACT_ATOMS: atom_id res chain seq x y z
N MET A 1 22.11 3.22 -48.30
CA MET A 1 21.67 2.68 -47.00
C MET A 1 20.20 3.04 -46.83
N ASN A 2 19.33 2.10 -47.19
CA ASN A 2 17.87 2.19 -47.06
C ASN A 2 17.49 1.97 -45.60
N ILE A 3 17.27 3.04 -44.83
CA ILE A 3 16.81 2.95 -43.43
C ILE A 3 15.31 3.28 -43.33
N SER A 4 14.68 3.82 -44.38
CA SER A 4 13.27 4.22 -44.34
C SER A 4 12.27 3.16 -44.77
N GLU A 5 12.66 2.20 -45.64
CA GLU A 5 11.75 1.14 -46.09
C GLU A 5 11.60 0.03 -45.04
N ASP A 6 12.70 -0.37 -44.39
CA ASP A 6 12.69 -1.39 -43.33
C ASP A 6 11.88 -0.98 -42.09
N ILE A 7 11.78 0.33 -41.78
CA ILE A 7 10.98 0.83 -40.64
C ILE A 7 9.48 0.84 -40.99
N ILE A 8 9.12 1.12 -42.24
CA ILE A 8 7.73 1.16 -42.69
C ILE A 8 7.18 -0.26 -42.89
N GLU A 9 8.00 -1.21 -43.36
CA GLU A 9 7.62 -2.62 -43.47
C GLU A 9 7.46 -3.30 -42.10
N LEU A 10 8.32 -2.97 -41.13
CA LEU A 10 8.17 -3.48 -39.75
C LEU A 10 6.87 -2.98 -39.11
N ASP A 11 6.50 -1.73 -39.36
CA ASP A 11 5.26 -1.13 -38.85
C ASP A 11 4.02 -1.71 -39.55
N ALA A 12 4.09 -2.00 -40.86
CA ALA A 12 3.01 -2.67 -41.59
C ALA A 12 2.84 -4.15 -41.17
N GLU A 13 3.92 -4.89 -40.90
CA GLU A 13 3.86 -6.27 -40.42
C GLU A 13 3.35 -6.33 -38.96
N ILE A 14 3.75 -5.39 -38.12
CA ILE A 14 3.21 -5.21 -36.76
C ILE A 14 1.73 -4.84 -36.82
N GLN A 15 1.33 -3.89 -37.67
CA GLN A 15 -0.09 -3.52 -37.87
C GLN A 15 -0.92 -4.69 -38.40
N ASN A 16 -0.37 -5.53 -39.31
CA ASN A 16 -1.04 -6.75 -39.77
C ASN A 16 -1.13 -7.82 -38.67
N ARG A 17 -0.12 -7.96 -37.80
CA ARG A 17 -0.19 -8.81 -36.60
C ARG A 17 -1.18 -8.27 -35.55
N LEU A 18 -1.40 -6.96 -35.50
CA LEU A 18 -2.27 -6.27 -34.54
C LEU A 18 -3.74 -6.16 -34.96
N ASN A 19 -4.04 -6.40 -36.25
CA ASN A 19 -5.40 -6.40 -36.84
C ASN A 19 -6.09 -7.76 -36.81
N ILE A 20 -5.61 -8.70 -35.99
CA ILE A 20 -6.30 -9.97 -35.76
C ILE A 20 -7.62 -9.69 -35.03
N GLU A 21 -8.73 -9.75 -35.75
CA GLU A 21 -10.05 -9.83 -35.13
C GLU A 21 -10.08 -11.06 -34.23
N ALA A 22 -10.37 -10.86 -32.93
CA ALA A 22 -10.47 -11.95 -31.99
C ALA A 22 -11.59 -12.90 -32.42
N LYS A 23 -11.23 -14.06 -32.97
CA LYS A 23 -12.18 -15.16 -33.15
C LYS A 23 -12.80 -15.44 -31.77
N ALA A 24 -14.10 -15.27 -31.65
CA ALA A 24 -14.78 -15.35 -30.36
C ALA A 24 -14.56 -16.73 -29.74
N LEU A 25 -13.65 -16.82 -28.76
CA LEU A 25 -13.44 -18.04 -27.98
C LEU A 25 -14.72 -18.40 -27.24
N THR A 26 -14.98 -19.69 -27.11
CA THR A 26 -16.15 -20.18 -26.37
C THR A 26 -16.07 -19.76 -24.91
N LYS A 27 -17.22 -19.54 -24.26
CA LYS A 27 -17.28 -18.94 -22.92
C LYS A 27 -16.55 -19.79 -21.87
N GLU A 28 -16.49 -21.10 -22.05
CA GLU A 28 -15.87 -22.08 -21.15
C GLU A 28 -14.35 -21.89 -21.04
N LYS A 29 -13.72 -21.19 -22.00
CA LYS A 29 -12.29 -20.84 -21.98
C LYS A 29 -11.96 -19.77 -20.93
N TYR A 30 -12.93 -19.00 -20.48
CA TYR A 30 -12.75 -17.94 -19.49
C TYR A 30 -13.08 -18.42 -18.09
N LEU A 31 -12.54 -17.75 -17.07
CA LEU A 31 -12.99 -17.98 -15.71
C LEU A 31 -14.44 -17.48 -15.59
N TYR A 32 -15.28 -18.24 -14.90
CA TYR A 32 -16.70 -17.91 -14.69
C TYR A 32 -17.51 -17.63 -15.98
N GLU A 33 -17.10 -18.18 -17.12
CA GLU A 33 -17.85 -18.08 -18.40
C GLU A 33 -18.10 -16.63 -18.86
N ARG A 34 -17.18 -15.70 -18.54
CA ARG A 34 -17.30 -14.25 -18.79
C ARG A 34 -18.44 -13.55 -18.03
N LYS A 35 -19.04 -14.20 -17.01
CA LYS A 35 -20.13 -13.61 -16.20
C LYS A 35 -19.64 -12.58 -15.17
N GLY A 36 -18.36 -12.24 -15.18
CA GLY A 36 -17.72 -11.39 -14.16
C GLY A 36 -16.79 -12.20 -13.25
N PRO A 37 -16.16 -11.58 -12.25
CA PRO A 37 -16.51 -10.27 -11.67
C PRO A 37 -16.16 -9.06 -12.57
N TRP A 38 -16.88 -7.95 -12.38
CA TRP A 38 -16.63 -6.67 -13.05
C TRP A 38 -16.54 -5.52 -12.03
N PRO A 39 -15.69 -4.51 -12.30
CA PRO A 39 -15.66 -3.30 -11.50
C PRO A 39 -16.94 -2.46 -11.71
N GLN A 40 -17.23 -1.66 -10.69
CA GLN A 40 -18.31 -0.69 -10.63
C GLN A 40 -17.87 0.49 -9.76
N PRO A 41 -18.52 1.66 -9.84
CA PRO A 41 -18.21 2.76 -8.92
C PRO A 41 -18.35 2.31 -7.45
N SER A 42 -17.50 2.83 -6.56
CA SER A 42 -17.62 2.56 -5.11
C SER A 42 -19.01 3.02 -4.60
N PRO A 43 -19.75 2.22 -3.82
CA PRO A 43 -21.08 2.60 -3.33
C PRO A 43 -21.09 3.88 -2.49
N GLU A 44 -20.12 4.01 -1.59
CA GLU A 44 -20.05 5.11 -0.63
C GLU A 44 -19.56 6.41 -1.29
N HIS A 45 -18.55 6.29 -2.17
CA HIS A 45 -17.97 7.43 -2.89
C HIS A 45 -17.75 7.10 -4.38
N PRO A 46 -18.81 7.07 -5.20
CA PRO A 46 -18.73 6.64 -6.61
C PRO A 46 -17.71 7.40 -7.47
N LEU A 47 -17.47 8.67 -7.12
CA LEU A 47 -16.51 9.54 -7.79
C LEU A 47 -15.31 9.89 -6.90
N GLY A 48 -15.15 9.28 -5.72
CA GLY A 48 -14.12 9.64 -4.74
C GLY A 48 -13.14 8.51 -4.42
N GLU A 49 -13.59 7.26 -4.43
CA GLU A 49 -12.75 6.09 -4.16
C GLU A 49 -12.38 5.34 -5.45
N ALA A 50 -11.41 4.42 -5.34
CA ALA A 50 -11.14 3.47 -6.41
C ALA A 50 -12.39 2.62 -6.71
N PRO A 51 -12.58 2.16 -7.97
CA PRO A 51 -13.76 1.39 -8.30
C PRO A 51 -13.77 0.04 -7.56
N ALA A 52 -14.95 -0.36 -7.12
CA ALA A 52 -15.18 -1.54 -6.30
C ALA A 52 -15.61 -2.75 -7.14
N VAL A 53 -15.55 -3.94 -6.55
CA VAL A 53 -16.02 -5.19 -7.18
C VAL A 53 -16.94 -5.92 -6.20
N LEU A 54 -18.25 -5.64 -6.26
CA LEU A 54 -19.20 -6.09 -5.23
C LEU A 54 -19.73 -7.51 -5.48
N HIS A 55 -19.91 -7.87 -6.76
CA HIS A 55 -20.55 -9.11 -7.16
C HIS A 55 -19.54 -10.22 -7.42
N LEU A 56 -19.01 -10.79 -6.33
CA LEU A 56 -18.04 -11.89 -6.44
C LEU A 56 -18.70 -13.25 -6.67
N PRO A 57 -18.12 -14.11 -7.53
CA PRO A 57 -18.51 -15.50 -7.67
C PRO A 57 -18.50 -16.24 -6.32
N LYS A 58 -19.49 -17.11 -6.08
CA LYS A 58 -19.61 -17.88 -4.81
C LYS A 58 -18.34 -18.65 -4.44
N LYS A 59 -17.61 -19.16 -5.45
CA LYS A 59 -16.35 -19.89 -5.27
C LYS A 59 -15.26 -19.02 -4.64
N GLU A 60 -15.14 -17.75 -5.04
CA GLU A 60 -14.17 -16.80 -4.46
C GLU A 60 -14.48 -16.55 -2.98
N LYS A 61 -15.74 -16.22 -2.67
CA LYS A 61 -16.20 -15.98 -1.29
C LYS A 61 -15.98 -17.18 -0.39
N SER A 62 -16.34 -18.38 -0.87
CA SER A 62 -16.16 -19.63 -0.13
C SER A 62 -14.68 -19.92 0.13
N LYS A 63 -13.83 -19.83 -0.91
CA LYS A 63 -12.40 -20.06 -0.79
C LYS A 63 -11.75 -19.10 0.20
N TRP A 64 -12.07 -17.81 0.14
CA TRP A 64 -11.59 -16.83 1.12
C TRP A 64 -12.09 -17.14 2.53
N ARG A 65 -13.37 -17.46 2.71
CA ARG A 65 -13.94 -17.74 4.04
C ARG A 65 -13.23 -18.90 4.73
N TRP A 66 -12.98 -19.99 4.02
CA TRP A 66 -12.32 -21.17 4.57
C TRP A 66 -10.85 -20.94 4.93
N ASN A 67 -10.13 -20.14 4.13
CA ASN A 67 -8.69 -19.94 4.32
C ASN A 67 -8.34 -18.75 5.23
N ILE A 68 -9.13 -17.68 5.18
CA ILE A 68 -8.84 -16.40 5.86
C ILE A 68 -9.97 -16.03 6.81
N GLY A 69 -11.23 -16.07 6.37
CA GLY A 69 -12.37 -15.62 7.18
C GLY A 69 -12.51 -16.35 8.53
N LEU A 70 -12.36 -17.67 8.56
CA LEU A 70 -12.43 -18.46 9.80
C LEU A 70 -11.30 -18.12 10.78
N ARG A 71 -10.12 -17.73 10.29
CA ARG A 71 -8.99 -17.30 11.14
C ARG A 71 -9.37 -16.07 11.95
N TYR A 72 -10.04 -15.09 11.33
CA TYR A 72 -10.48 -13.87 12.00
C TYR A 72 -11.37 -14.17 13.20
N PHE A 73 -12.40 -14.99 13.00
CA PHE A 73 -13.29 -15.42 14.06
C PHE A 73 -12.53 -16.17 15.16
N ARG A 74 -11.68 -17.13 14.79
CA ARG A 74 -10.85 -17.89 15.74
C ARG A 74 -9.95 -16.97 16.57
N ASN A 75 -9.23 -16.05 15.94
CA ASN A 75 -8.33 -15.14 16.65
C ASN A 75 -9.10 -14.18 17.57
N MET A 76 -10.29 -13.73 17.16
CA MET A 76 -11.13 -12.88 18.01
C MET A 76 -11.48 -13.57 19.33
N ILE A 77 -11.80 -14.87 19.30
CA ILE A 77 -12.18 -15.64 20.50
C ILE A 77 -10.97 -16.16 21.30
N THR A 78 -9.81 -16.43 20.67
CA THR A 78 -8.67 -17.06 21.36
C THR A 78 -7.53 -16.10 21.71
N TYR A 79 -7.41 -14.94 21.08
CA TYR A 79 -6.24 -14.07 21.25
C TYR A 79 -6.39 -13.03 22.37
N TRP A 80 -7.61 -12.77 22.84
CA TRP A 80 -7.87 -11.77 23.87
C TRP A 80 -7.06 -11.99 25.18
N PRO A 81 -6.76 -13.21 25.66
CA PRO A 81 -5.94 -13.38 26.87
C PRO A 81 -4.51 -12.90 26.66
N VAL A 82 -3.96 -13.11 25.45
CA VAL A 82 -2.62 -12.63 25.08
C VAL A 82 -2.60 -11.10 25.01
N ALA A 83 -3.63 -10.49 24.41
CA ALA A 83 -3.78 -9.05 24.38
C ALA A 83 -3.92 -8.46 25.81
N LEU A 84 -4.67 -9.12 26.68
CA LEU A 84 -4.85 -8.71 28.06
C LEU A 84 -3.55 -8.77 28.87
N ALA A 85 -2.84 -9.90 28.80
CA ALA A 85 -1.55 -10.08 29.47
C ALA A 85 -0.49 -9.07 28.99
N TYR A 86 -0.48 -8.75 27.69
CA TYR A 86 0.38 -7.71 27.14
C TYR A 86 0.06 -6.33 27.73
N THR A 87 -1.23 -6.00 27.81
CA THR A 87 -1.72 -4.70 28.27
C THR A 87 -1.44 -4.48 29.76
N PHE A 88 -1.55 -5.51 30.59
CA PHE A 88 -1.13 -5.41 32.01
C PHE A 88 0.33 -5.01 32.18
N LYS A 89 1.21 -5.48 31.28
CA LYS A 89 2.64 -5.12 31.28
C LYS A 89 2.93 -3.77 30.63
N ASN A 90 2.03 -3.27 29.77
CA ASN A 90 2.22 -2.06 28.98
C ASN A 90 0.89 -1.26 28.95
N PRO A 91 0.45 -0.66 30.08
CA PRO A 91 -0.92 -0.14 30.22
C PRO A 91 -1.18 1.17 29.46
N THR A 92 -0.14 1.82 28.94
CA THR A 92 -0.22 3.12 28.28
C THR A 92 0.87 3.27 27.21
N ILE A 93 0.92 4.41 26.54
CA ILE A 93 1.89 4.73 25.49
C ILE A 93 3.29 4.87 26.09
N ASP A 94 4.30 4.39 25.37
CA ASP A 94 5.71 4.48 25.77
C ASP A 94 6.30 5.82 25.38
N LYS A 95 7.35 6.25 26.10
CA LYS A 95 8.17 7.39 25.67
C LYS A 95 8.85 7.06 24.33
N VAL A 96 8.89 8.05 23.42
CA VAL A 96 9.59 7.96 22.14
C VAL A 96 10.66 9.05 22.07
N SER A 97 11.94 8.67 21.98
CA SER A 97 13.05 9.63 21.81
C SER A 97 13.02 10.27 20.42
N ASP A 98 13.80 11.33 20.20
CA ASP A 98 13.91 11.94 18.86
C ASP A 98 14.61 11.00 17.87
N GLU A 99 15.59 10.23 18.33
CA GLU A 99 16.25 9.20 17.51
C GLU A 99 15.27 8.11 17.07
N GLU A 100 14.44 7.62 17.99
CA GLU A 100 13.42 6.61 17.68
C GLU A 100 12.33 7.18 16.76
N PHE A 101 11.91 8.42 17.00
CA PHE A 101 10.96 9.11 16.13
C PHE A 101 11.51 9.24 14.71
N ASN A 102 12.74 9.73 14.56
CA ASN A 102 13.40 9.84 13.26
C ASN A 102 13.47 8.48 12.58
N TYR A 103 13.96 7.45 13.28
CA TYR A 103 14.05 6.11 12.73
C TYR A 103 12.70 5.58 12.22
N ILE A 104 11.65 5.68 13.05
CA ILE A 104 10.30 5.21 12.67
C ILE A 104 9.78 6.00 11.46
N MET A 105 9.96 7.31 11.43
CA MET A 105 9.40 8.17 10.38
C MET A 105 10.19 8.11 9.07
N THR A 106 11.50 7.84 9.10
CA THR A 106 12.39 8.01 7.94
C THR A 106 13.05 6.72 7.43
N GLU A 107 13.06 5.64 8.21
CA GLU A 107 13.70 4.38 7.81
C GLU A 107 12.72 3.21 7.68
N GLU A 108 11.58 3.26 8.37
CA GLU A 108 10.53 2.23 8.28
C GLU A 108 9.54 2.54 7.15
N SER A 109 8.41 1.81 7.09
CA SER A 109 7.34 2.00 6.10
C SER A 109 6.80 3.43 6.01
N TYR A 110 6.91 4.25 7.06
CA TYR A 110 6.52 5.67 7.02
C TYR A 110 7.45 6.54 6.16
N SER A 111 8.67 6.07 5.86
CA SER A 111 9.60 6.76 4.97
C SER A 111 9.03 6.96 3.56
N LYS A 112 8.02 6.15 3.19
CA LYS A 112 7.19 6.34 1.99
C LYS A 112 6.55 7.73 1.89
N PHE A 113 6.40 8.44 3.00
CA PHE A 113 5.72 9.73 3.06
C PHE A 113 6.68 10.91 2.94
N LEU A 114 8.00 10.66 2.92
CA LEU A 114 9.01 11.69 2.74
C LEU A 114 8.86 12.33 1.36
N HIS A 115 8.53 13.62 1.36
CA HIS A 115 8.32 14.39 0.14
C HIS A 115 9.31 15.54 0.05
N THR A 116 9.90 15.73 -1.13
CA THR A 116 10.87 16.81 -1.40
C THR A 116 10.23 18.10 -1.89
N CYS A 117 9.05 18.02 -2.53
CA CYS A 117 8.29 19.21 -2.87
C CYS A 117 7.56 19.72 -1.63
N ILE A 118 8.01 20.84 -1.09
CA ILE A 118 7.37 21.55 0.02
C ILE A 118 6.55 22.70 -0.59
N ASP A 119 5.22 22.64 -0.44
CA ASP A 119 4.33 23.68 -0.94
C ASP A 119 4.61 25.03 -0.25
N LYS A 120 4.28 26.14 -0.93
CA LYS A 120 4.60 27.50 -0.50
C LYS A 120 4.14 27.80 0.93
N ASP A 121 2.90 27.46 1.28
CA ASP A 121 2.34 27.71 2.61
C ASP A 121 3.11 26.98 3.72
N LYS A 122 3.61 25.77 3.45
CA LYS A 122 4.44 25.02 4.41
C LYS A 122 5.86 25.58 4.46
N ARG A 123 6.43 26.02 3.33
CA ARG A 123 7.73 26.72 3.31
C ARG A 123 7.66 27.99 4.15
N ASP A 124 6.61 28.79 3.97
CA ASP A 124 6.38 30.03 4.72
C ASP A 124 6.27 29.73 6.23
N ALA A 125 5.52 28.69 6.60
CA ALA A 125 5.41 28.26 8.01
C ALA A 125 6.73 27.77 8.62
N PHE A 126 7.62 27.17 7.82
CA PHE A 126 8.91 26.65 8.29
C PHE A 126 10.11 27.56 8.00
N ALA A 127 9.91 28.80 7.56
CA ALA A 127 10.99 29.68 7.12
C ALA A 127 12.13 29.80 8.15
N GLU A 128 11.80 29.89 9.44
CA GLU A 128 12.79 29.98 10.54
C GLU A 128 13.65 28.72 10.72
N TYR A 129 13.20 27.57 10.21
CA TYR A 129 13.86 26.26 10.34
C TYR A 129 14.57 25.82 9.05
N MET A 130 14.29 26.51 7.94
CA MET A 130 14.87 26.27 6.62
C MET A 130 16.00 27.27 6.30
N THR A 131 16.94 27.45 7.24
CA THR A 131 18.00 28.47 7.14
C THR A 131 19.15 28.12 6.21
N ASP A 132 19.25 26.86 5.79
CA ASP A 132 20.34 26.38 4.92
C ASP A 132 19.81 26.25 3.49
N GLU A 133 20.14 27.20 2.63
CA GLU A 133 19.67 27.22 1.24
C GLU A 133 20.10 25.98 0.44
N ASN A 134 21.20 25.33 0.84
CA ASN A 134 21.71 24.11 0.22
C ASN A 134 21.30 22.84 0.99
N GLY A 135 20.47 22.99 2.03
CA GLY A 135 19.99 21.89 2.85
C GLY A 135 19.04 20.99 2.06
N GLU A 136 19.17 19.68 2.22
CA GLU A 136 18.19 18.72 1.72
C GLU A 136 17.08 18.57 2.76
N TYR A 137 15.89 19.10 2.44
CA TYR A 137 14.72 19.08 3.30
C TYR A 137 13.63 18.16 2.76
N PHE A 138 12.92 17.52 3.69
CA PHE A 138 11.77 16.68 3.42
C PHE A 138 10.62 17.05 4.34
N ILE A 139 9.40 16.87 3.88
CA ILE A 139 8.22 16.92 4.74
C ILE A 139 7.51 15.58 4.78
N ILE A 140 6.84 15.33 5.91
CA ILE A 140 5.76 14.35 6.02
C ILE A 140 4.50 15.13 6.35
N ASP A 141 3.63 15.28 5.36
CA ASP A 141 2.35 15.98 5.48
C ASP A 141 1.25 14.98 5.88
N LEU A 142 0.58 15.25 7.00
CA LEU A 142 -0.51 14.46 7.58
C LEU A 142 -1.82 15.27 7.62
N THR A 143 -2.03 16.18 6.66
CA THR A 143 -3.23 17.01 6.48
C THR A 143 -4.51 16.18 6.43
N LEU A 144 -4.46 14.95 5.87
CA LEU A 144 -5.61 14.05 5.79
C LEU A 144 -6.30 13.80 7.15
N ILE A 145 -5.57 13.95 8.26
CA ILE A 145 -6.12 13.77 9.62
C ILE A 145 -7.23 14.76 9.94
N LYS A 146 -7.34 15.88 9.21
CA LYS A 146 -8.48 16.80 9.30
C LYS A 146 -9.85 16.14 9.10
N HIS A 147 -9.89 14.99 8.40
CA HIS A 147 -11.11 14.24 8.16
C HIS A 147 -11.55 13.40 9.36
N ILE A 148 -10.66 13.13 10.31
CA ILE A 148 -10.99 12.34 11.49
C ILE A 148 -11.96 13.13 12.36
N ILE A 149 -13.10 12.51 12.67
CA ILE A 149 -14.06 12.99 13.67
C ILE A 149 -13.84 12.19 14.94
N PRO A 150 -13.09 12.69 15.95
CA PRO A 150 -12.71 11.89 17.11
C PRO A 150 -13.92 11.50 17.96
N LEU A 151 -13.83 10.32 18.59
CA LEU A 151 -14.76 9.90 19.62
C LEU A 151 -14.54 10.72 20.90
N LYS A 152 -15.55 10.71 21.79
CA LYS A 152 -15.48 11.43 23.06
C LYS A 152 -14.20 11.09 23.85
N ASP A 153 -13.55 12.12 24.39
CA ASP A 153 -12.30 12.04 25.16
C ASP A 153 -11.16 11.35 24.39
N MET A 154 -11.16 11.46 23.06
CA MET A 154 -10.07 11.09 22.18
C MET A 154 -9.75 12.26 21.26
N TYR A 155 -8.50 12.34 20.82
CA TYR A 155 -8.02 13.46 20.04
C TYR A 155 -7.20 12.99 18.83
N ALA A 156 -7.32 13.76 17.76
CA ALA A 156 -6.52 13.68 16.55
C ALA A 156 -6.25 15.10 16.07
N SER A 157 -5.08 15.33 15.48
CA SER A 157 -4.71 16.64 14.96
C SER A 157 -3.85 16.48 13.71
N PRO A 158 -4.16 17.19 12.61
CA PRO A 158 -3.30 17.23 11.44
C PRO A 158 -1.97 17.92 11.79
N THR A 159 -0.88 17.35 11.26
CA THR A 159 0.50 17.82 11.47
C THR A 159 1.27 17.79 10.16
N VAL A 160 2.31 18.60 10.07
CA VAL A 160 3.36 18.46 9.04
C VAL A 160 4.70 18.42 9.77
N ALA A 161 5.51 17.40 9.52
CA ALA A 161 6.85 17.29 10.11
C ALA A 161 7.91 17.62 9.06
N LEU A 162 8.82 18.53 9.40
CA LEU A 162 9.97 18.92 8.59
C LEU A 162 11.20 18.13 9.04
N PHE A 163 11.90 17.53 8.08
CA PHE A 163 13.15 16.80 8.28
C PHE A 163 14.25 17.43 7.45
N LYS A 164 15.48 17.35 7.96
CA LYS A 164 16.70 17.76 7.24
C LYS A 164 17.67 16.58 7.18
N THR A 165 18.31 16.37 6.04
CA THR A 165 19.43 15.41 5.96
C THR A 165 20.64 15.98 6.70
N ASN A 166 21.15 15.23 7.67
CA ASN A 166 22.40 15.55 8.35
C ASN A 166 23.58 15.29 7.39
N PRO A 167 24.41 16.30 7.09
CA PRO A 167 25.47 16.18 6.08
C PRO A 167 26.55 15.16 6.46
N LYS A 168 26.76 14.90 7.76
CA LYS A 168 27.83 14.03 8.28
C LYS A 168 27.48 12.55 8.20
N ASN A 169 26.28 12.18 8.61
CA ASN A 169 25.86 10.76 8.71
C ASN A 169 24.78 10.37 7.68
N LYS A 170 24.29 11.32 6.88
CA LYS A 170 23.23 11.15 5.86
C LYS A 170 21.87 10.70 6.40
N LYS A 171 21.68 10.67 7.73
CA LYS A 171 20.39 10.39 8.36
C LYS A 171 19.49 11.62 8.28
N LYS A 172 18.19 11.39 8.24
CA LYS A 172 17.18 12.47 8.27
C LYS A 172 16.79 12.73 9.73
N GLU A 173 16.83 13.99 10.11
CA GLU A 173 16.53 14.43 11.47
C GLU A 173 15.35 15.39 11.43
N VAL A 174 14.33 15.14 12.26
CA VAL A 174 13.22 16.07 12.41
C VAL A 174 13.73 17.37 13.02
N VAL A 175 13.32 18.50 12.44
CA VAL A 175 13.72 19.84 12.89
C VAL A 175 12.55 20.63 13.47
N ALA A 176 11.35 20.42 12.92
CA ALA A 176 10.14 21.09 13.37
C ALA A 176 8.88 20.29 13.02
N ILE A 177 7.81 20.50 13.79
CA ILE A 177 6.47 19.98 13.54
C ILE A 177 5.49 21.16 13.57
N LEU A 178 4.76 21.35 12.47
CA LEU A 178 3.65 22.29 12.35
C LEU A 178 2.34 21.61 12.76
N MET A 179 1.64 22.21 13.71
CA MET A 179 0.28 21.86 14.09
C MET A 179 -0.70 22.65 13.21
N LEU A 180 -1.33 21.97 12.23
CA LEU A 180 -2.11 22.66 11.20
C LEU A 180 -3.38 23.34 11.73
N PHE A 181 -3.92 22.89 12.87
CA PHE A 181 -5.17 23.43 13.41
C PHE A 181 -5.05 24.84 14.00
N ASN A 182 -3.85 25.27 14.40
CA ASN A 182 -3.60 26.58 15.02
C ASN A 182 -2.33 27.28 14.50
N GLY A 183 -1.61 26.68 13.53
CA GLY A 183 -0.38 27.26 12.97
C GLY A 183 0.83 27.18 13.91
N LEU A 184 0.75 26.46 15.03
CA LEU A 184 1.85 26.36 15.99
C LEU A 184 2.98 25.50 15.43
N VAL A 185 4.19 26.07 15.32
CA VAL A 185 5.40 25.33 14.96
C VAL A 185 6.21 25.03 16.23
N LEU A 186 6.54 23.75 16.39
CA LEU A 186 7.25 23.19 17.54
C LEU A 186 8.58 22.58 17.10
N SER A 187 9.58 22.72 17.93
CA SER A 187 10.94 22.23 17.76
C SER A 187 11.39 21.43 18.98
N PRO A 188 12.51 20.68 18.92
CA PRO A 188 13.03 19.95 20.08
C PRO A 188 13.22 20.78 21.36
N ASN A 189 13.37 22.11 21.23
CA ASN A 189 13.53 23.03 22.36
C ASN A 189 12.22 23.35 23.10
N ASP A 190 11.06 22.97 22.57
CA ASP A 190 9.73 23.26 23.15
C ASP A 190 9.26 22.21 24.17
N GLY A 191 10.19 21.39 24.70
CA GLY A 191 9.96 20.50 25.84
C GLY A 191 8.79 19.53 25.67
N LYS A 192 7.84 19.53 26.62
CA LYS A 192 6.66 18.64 26.56
C LYS A 192 5.78 18.92 25.33
N ALA A 193 5.70 20.15 24.82
CA ALA A 193 4.89 20.43 23.63
C ALA A 193 5.45 19.70 22.40
N TRP A 194 6.77 19.68 22.26
CA TRP A 194 7.47 18.88 21.25
C TRP A 194 7.19 17.38 21.39
N GLU A 195 7.34 16.85 22.61
CA GLU A 195 7.05 15.44 22.88
C GLU A 195 5.61 15.07 22.46
N LEU A 196 4.63 15.91 22.77
CA LEU A 196 3.24 15.70 22.41
C LEU A 196 3.00 15.75 20.89
N ALA A 197 3.63 16.70 20.19
CA ALA A 197 3.53 16.84 18.74
C ALA A 197 4.05 15.60 17.99
N LYS A 198 5.11 14.95 18.50
CA LYS A 198 5.59 13.68 17.96
C LYS A 198 4.52 12.59 18.00
N TYR A 199 3.76 12.46 19.09
CA TYR A 199 2.69 11.46 19.16
C TYR A 199 1.55 11.73 18.19
N TYR A 200 1.17 12.99 17.98
CA TYR A 200 0.20 13.35 16.94
C TYR A 200 0.70 13.05 15.53
N THR A 201 1.99 13.27 15.30
CA THR A 201 2.63 12.92 14.02
C THR A 201 2.68 11.41 13.81
N LEU A 202 3.06 10.63 14.83
CA LEU A 202 3.07 9.17 14.78
C LEU A 202 1.67 8.58 14.61
N GLN A 203 0.67 9.13 15.31
CA GLN A 203 -0.73 8.79 15.10
C GLN A 203 -1.09 9.06 13.64
N GLY A 204 -0.88 10.28 13.15
CA GLY A 204 -1.23 10.66 11.80
C GLY A 204 -0.54 9.80 10.73
N ALA A 205 0.73 9.44 10.92
CA ALA A 205 1.48 8.56 10.04
C ALA A 205 0.89 7.15 10.00
N THR A 206 0.50 6.61 11.15
CA THR A 206 -0.21 5.31 11.22
C THR A 206 -1.51 5.33 10.41
N TYR A 207 -2.30 6.40 10.57
CA TYR A 207 -3.56 6.58 9.84
C TYR A 207 -3.33 6.77 8.34
N LYS A 208 -2.31 7.55 7.95
CA LYS A 208 -1.90 7.72 6.55
C LYS A 208 -1.47 6.40 5.92
N LEU A 209 -0.70 5.58 6.64
CA LEU A 209 -0.32 4.26 6.16
C LEU A 209 -1.58 3.44 5.90
N VAL A 210 -2.38 3.16 6.94
CA VAL A 210 -3.46 2.17 6.89
C VAL A 210 -4.64 2.59 6.03
N LEU A 211 -4.99 3.89 5.97
CA LEU A 211 -6.23 4.39 5.37
C LEU A 211 -6.02 5.34 4.18
N SER A 212 -4.80 5.45 3.66
CA SER A 212 -4.54 6.24 2.45
C SER A 212 -3.53 5.53 1.56
N GLU A 213 -2.29 5.44 2.00
CA GLU A 213 -1.18 4.98 1.15
C GLU A 213 -1.22 3.46 0.90
N HIS A 214 -1.53 2.68 1.94
CA HIS A 214 -1.66 1.25 1.82
C HIS A 214 -2.91 0.84 1.03
N ALA A 215 -4.00 1.60 1.17
CA ALA A 215 -5.23 1.39 0.42
C ALA A 215 -5.03 1.42 -1.10
N LEU A 216 -4.04 2.18 -1.59
CA LEU A 216 -3.67 2.24 -3.01
C LEU A 216 -3.02 0.95 -3.52
N LEU A 217 -2.50 0.09 -2.63
CA LEU A 217 -2.02 -1.25 -2.97
C LEU A 217 -3.17 -2.27 -3.07
N HIS A 218 -4.34 -1.95 -2.51
CA HIS A 218 -5.53 -2.80 -2.55
C HIS A 218 -6.47 -2.44 -3.70
N PHE A 219 -7.14 -1.30 -3.57
CA PHE A 219 -8.44 -1.09 -4.22
C PHE A 219 -8.34 -0.82 -5.72
N PRO A 220 -7.36 -0.04 -6.24
CA PRO A 220 -7.19 0.10 -7.68
C PRO A 220 -6.94 -1.25 -8.39
N PHE A 221 -6.30 -2.20 -7.72
CA PHE A 221 -5.98 -3.51 -8.28
C PHE A 221 -7.17 -4.47 -8.35
N ASP A 222 -8.29 -4.17 -7.67
CA ASP A 222 -9.51 -4.97 -7.78
C ASP A 222 -10.09 -4.91 -9.20
N CYS A 223 -10.01 -3.76 -9.86
CA CYS A 223 -10.41 -3.61 -11.26
C CYS A 223 -9.57 -4.50 -12.18
N ILE A 224 -8.25 -4.42 -12.04
CA ILE A 224 -7.31 -5.20 -12.84
C ILE A 224 -7.55 -6.70 -12.60
N ASN A 225 -7.72 -7.12 -11.34
CA ASN A 225 -8.02 -8.48 -10.96
C ASN A 225 -9.33 -8.98 -11.60
N ALA A 226 -10.41 -8.22 -11.42
CA ALA A 226 -11.73 -8.60 -11.91
C ALA A 226 -11.77 -8.70 -13.44
N ILE A 227 -11.22 -7.70 -14.13
CA ILE A 227 -11.15 -7.68 -15.59
C ILE A 227 -10.27 -8.83 -16.08
N SER A 228 -9.09 -9.05 -15.49
CA SER A 228 -8.21 -10.17 -15.86
C SER A 228 -8.91 -11.52 -15.77
N LYS A 229 -9.69 -11.76 -14.71
CA LYS A 229 -10.48 -12.98 -14.54
C LYS A 229 -11.60 -13.13 -15.57
N THR A 230 -12.10 -12.02 -16.10
CA THR A 230 -13.27 -12.03 -16.98
C THR A 230 -12.90 -12.00 -18.46
N THR A 231 -11.81 -11.33 -18.83
CA THR A 231 -11.43 -11.06 -20.22
C THR A 231 -10.26 -11.87 -20.73
N LEU A 232 -9.43 -12.46 -19.86
CA LEU A 232 -8.32 -13.30 -20.30
C LEU A 232 -8.72 -14.79 -20.26
N PRO A 233 -8.43 -15.57 -21.31
CA PRO A 233 -8.63 -17.01 -21.29
C PRO A 233 -7.77 -17.69 -20.22
N LYS A 234 -8.29 -18.73 -19.56
CA LYS A 234 -7.58 -19.46 -18.49
C LYS A 234 -6.25 -20.06 -18.93
N ASP A 235 -6.16 -20.40 -20.21
CA ASP A 235 -4.97 -21.02 -20.80
C ASP A 235 -3.95 -20.00 -21.30
N SER A 236 -4.33 -18.71 -21.39
CA SER A 236 -3.43 -17.65 -21.86
C SER A 236 -2.24 -17.46 -20.92
N LEU A 237 -1.09 -17.12 -21.50
CA LEU A 237 0.14 -16.95 -20.74
C LEU A 237 0.02 -15.80 -19.74
N LEU A 238 -0.58 -14.68 -20.15
CA LEU A 238 -0.78 -13.52 -19.28
C LEU A 238 -1.70 -13.85 -18.08
N PHE A 239 -2.79 -14.58 -18.30
CA PHE A 239 -3.67 -14.99 -17.20
C PHE A 239 -2.94 -15.91 -16.20
N LYS A 240 -2.19 -16.89 -16.70
CA LYS A 240 -1.41 -17.82 -15.85
C LYS A 240 -0.37 -17.10 -15.00
N LEU A 241 0.28 -16.08 -15.58
CA LEU A 241 1.23 -15.24 -14.86
C LEU A 241 0.57 -14.44 -13.73
N MET A 242 -0.58 -13.79 -13.98
CA MET A 242 -1.19 -12.90 -12.98
C MET A 242 -2.10 -13.59 -11.96
N ASN A 243 -2.83 -14.64 -12.35
CA ASN A 243 -3.91 -15.19 -11.53
C ASN A 243 -3.48 -15.69 -10.13
N PRO A 244 -2.28 -16.30 -9.93
CA PRO A 244 -1.80 -16.63 -8.57
C PRO A 244 -1.69 -15.42 -7.64
N HIS A 245 -1.42 -14.23 -8.18
CA HIS A 245 -1.26 -12.98 -7.43
C HIS A 245 -2.59 -12.29 -7.10
N PHE A 246 -3.70 -12.79 -7.65
CA PHE A 246 -5.06 -12.30 -7.42
C PHE A 246 -5.87 -13.16 -6.46
N GLU A 247 -5.24 -14.16 -5.88
CA GLU A 247 -5.87 -15.08 -4.94
C GLU A 247 -6.32 -14.32 -3.69
N PHE A 248 -7.56 -14.55 -3.26
CA PHE A 248 -8.18 -13.97 -2.05
C PHE A 248 -8.49 -12.46 -2.08
N THR A 249 -7.79 -11.68 -2.91
CA THR A 249 -7.82 -10.20 -2.90
C THR A 249 -9.22 -9.61 -2.97
N LEU A 250 -10.02 -9.95 -3.99
CA LEU A 250 -11.36 -9.37 -4.16
C LEU A 250 -12.26 -9.62 -2.94
N ALA A 251 -12.23 -10.83 -2.39
CA ALA A 251 -13.06 -11.23 -1.25
C ALA A 251 -12.58 -10.59 0.07
N LEU A 252 -11.28 -10.35 0.21
CA LEU A 252 -10.72 -9.60 1.32
C LEU A 252 -11.14 -8.13 1.23
N ASN A 253 -10.90 -7.48 0.09
CA ASN A 253 -11.14 -6.05 -0.08
C ASN A 253 -12.60 -5.68 0.11
N ILE A 254 -13.54 -6.47 -0.46
CA ILE A 254 -14.97 -6.26 -0.18
C ILE A 254 -15.31 -6.48 1.30
N SER A 255 -14.62 -7.39 1.99
CA SER A 255 -14.83 -7.60 3.43
C SER A 255 -14.25 -6.46 4.27
N VAL A 256 -13.19 -5.79 3.81
CA VAL A 256 -12.63 -4.61 4.46
C VAL A 256 -13.54 -3.41 4.26
N LEU A 257 -14.07 -3.19 3.06
CA LEU A 257 -14.90 -2.03 2.78
C LEU A 257 -16.33 -2.23 3.29
N GLU A 258 -16.95 -3.36 3.00
CA GLU A 258 -18.42 -3.50 3.08
C GLU A 258 -18.91 -4.40 4.22
N SER A 259 -18.01 -5.00 5.02
CA SER A 259 -18.43 -5.84 6.15
C SER A 259 -18.76 -4.99 7.37
N PRO A 260 -19.89 -5.27 8.06
CA PRO A 260 -20.19 -4.67 9.37
C PRO A 260 -19.14 -4.96 10.45
N ASN A 261 -18.31 -5.99 10.26
CA ASN A 261 -17.23 -6.34 11.19
C ASN A 261 -15.88 -5.74 10.77
N SER A 262 -15.86 -4.84 9.80
CA SER A 262 -14.63 -4.20 9.36
C SER A 262 -14.04 -3.30 10.46
N PRO A 263 -12.71 -3.20 10.57
CA PRO A 263 -12.08 -2.23 11.45
C PRO A 263 -12.46 -0.78 11.11
N ILE A 264 -12.82 -0.48 9.86
CA ILE A 264 -13.19 0.89 9.43
C ILE A 264 -14.58 1.30 9.94
N GLU A 265 -15.50 0.34 10.16
CA GLU A 265 -16.78 0.60 10.81
C GLU A 265 -16.62 0.97 12.29
N ASN A 266 -15.47 0.60 12.88
CA ASN A 266 -15.00 1.00 14.20
C ASN A 266 -16.07 0.94 15.30
N HIS A 267 -16.91 -0.09 15.27
CA HIS A 267 -17.96 -0.32 16.26
C HIS A 267 -17.37 -0.54 17.66
N GLN A 268 -17.55 0.42 18.56
CA GLN A 268 -16.79 0.47 19.82
C GLN A 268 -17.03 -0.69 20.79
N PHE A 269 -18.10 -1.46 20.63
CA PHE A 269 -18.31 -2.69 21.42
C PHE A 269 -17.36 -3.83 21.00
N MET A 270 -16.76 -3.77 19.80
CA MET A 270 -15.83 -4.79 19.33
C MET A 270 -14.48 -4.68 20.05
N PRO A 271 -13.84 -5.82 20.37
CA PRO A 271 -12.58 -5.86 21.12
C PRO A 271 -11.37 -5.38 20.32
N TYR A 272 -11.52 -5.14 19.01
CA TYR A 272 -10.48 -4.68 18.10
C TYR A 272 -10.75 -3.30 17.51
N SER A 273 -11.84 -2.62 17.88
CA SER A 273 -12.13 -1.27 17.37
C SER A 273 -11.27 -0.23 18.07
N ALA A 274 -10.03 -0.12 17.61
CA ALA A 274 -8.96 0.69 18.20
C ALA A 274 -8.82 2.07 17.55
N LEU A 275 -9.56 2.37 16.48
CA LEU A 275 -9.46 3.66 15.80
C LEU A 275 -10.11 4.78 16.63
N VAL A 276 -9.69 6.02 16.38
CA VAL A 276 -9.94 7.20 17.21
C VAL A 276 -11.23 7.92 16.86
N GLY A 277 -11.76 7.72 15.65
CA GLY A 277 -12.88 8.47 15.10
C GLY A 277 -14.00 7.64 14.49
N LYS A 278 -14.91 8.32 13.78
CA LYS A 278 -16.07 7.72 13.10
C LYS A 278 -15.71 7.19 11.69
N PRO A 279 -16.47 6.19 11.17
CA PRO A 279 -16.24 5.58 9.86
C PRO A 279 -16.15 6.58 8.70
N GLU A 280 -17.04 7.58 8.67
CA GLU A 280 -17.07 8.64 7.66
C GLU A 280 -15.71 9.35 7.51
N GLY A 281 -15.05 9.63 8.63
CA GLY A 281 -13.73 10.26 8.62
C GLY A 281 -12.65 9.37 7.99
N PHE A 282 -12.73 8.06 8.20
CA PHE A 282 -11.80 7.09 7.61
C PHE A 282 -12.04 6.91 6.11
N ARG A 283 -13.30 6.91 5.68
CA ARG A 283 -13.67 6.87 4.24
C ARG A 283 -13.17 8.10 3.50
N ASN A 284 -13.31 9.28 4.08
CA ASN A 284 -12.75 10.51 3.50
C ASN A 284 -11.21 10.49 3.37
N MET A 285 -10.51 9.71 4.19
CA MET A 285 -9.06 9.51 4.03
C MET A 285 -8.72 8.61 2.85
N LEU A 286 -9.52 7.57 2.59
CA LEU A 286 -9.40 6.75 1.38
C LEU A 286 -9.60 7.61 0.12
N VAL A 287 -10.60 8.49 0.15
CA VAL A 287 -10.84 9.49 -0.90
C VAL A 287 -9.62 10.39 -1.07
N SER A 288 -9.05 10.92 0.01
CA SER A 288 -7.85 11.76 -0.05
C SER A 288 -6.65 11.04 -0.67
N GLY A 289 -6.49 9.73 -0.40
CA GLY A 289 -5.45 8.92 -1.01
C GLY A 289 -5.65 8.68 -2.49
N TYR A 290 -6.89 8.47 -2.95
CA TYR A 290 -7.19 8.14 -4.34
C TYR A 290 -7.40 9.38 -5.22
N LYS A 291 -8.15 10.38 -4.77
CA LYS A 291 -8.41 11.62 -5.50
C LYS A 291 -7.36 12.71 -5.29
N GLY A 292 -6.48 12.53 -4.31
CA GLY A 292 -5.56 13.56 -3.89
C GLY A 292 -6.24 14.68 -3.10
N ILE A 293 -5.44 15.69 -2.74
CA ILE A 293 -5.91 16.91 -2.08
C ILE A 293 -5.46 18.09 -2.95
N GLU A 294 -6.42 18.86 -3.45
CA GLU A 294 -6.13 20.02 -4.28
C GLU A 294 -5.16 21.00 -3.59
N GLY A 295 -4.14 21.44 -4.32
CA GLY A 295 -3.11 22.35 -3.81
C GLY A 295 -2.12 21.72 -2.81
N ASN A 296 -2.13 20.39 -2.64
CA ASN A 296 -1.18 19.70 -1.76
C ASN A 296 -0.34 18.67 -2.54
N SER A 297 0.95 18.96 -2.72
CA SER A 297 1.85 18.09 -3.49
C SER A 297 2.07 16.71 -2.87
N CYS A 298 1.82 16.54 -1.57
CA CYS A 298 1.96 15.25 -0.86
C CYS A 298 0.78 14.30 -1.09
N TYR A 299 -0.27 14.75 -1.78
CA TYR A 299 -1.48 13.98 -2.08
C TYR A 299 -1.87 14.20 -3.55
N PRO A 300 -1.07 13.71 -4.51
CA PRO A 300 -1.46 13.76 -5.92
C PRO A 300 -2.68 12.86 -6.16
N LEU A 301 -3.40 13.15 -7.24
CA LEU A 301 -4.39 12.23 -7.79
C LEU A 301 -3.73 10.87 -8.08
N TYR A 302 -4.39 9.77 -7.75
CA TYR A 302 -3.89 8.44 -8.06
C TYR A 302 -3.70 8.27 -9.57
N GLN A 303 -2.54 7.78 -9.95
CA GLN A 303 -2.19 7.39 -11.30
C GLN A 303 -1.49 6.03 -11.25
N TYR A 304 -1.81 5.18 -12.22
CA TYR A 304 -1.09 3.94 -12.41
C TYR A 304 0.31 4.23 -12.96
N THR A 305 1.35 3.68 -12.32
CA THR A 305 2.74 3.93 -12.73
C THR A 305 3.41 2.66 -13.20
N LEU A 306 4.17 2.74 -14.29
CA LEU A 306 4.96 1.62 -14.84
C LEU A 306 6.26 1.32 -14.07
N SER A 307 6.45 1.95 -12.91
CA SER A 307 7.56 1.76 -11.98
C SER A 307 7.15 2.16 -10.56
N PRO A 308 7.82 1.65 -9.52
CA PRO A 308 7.66 2.16 -8.17
C PRO A 308 8.06 3.63 -8.11
N ARG A 309 7.37 4.40 -7.27
CA ARG A 309 7.83 5.76 -6.95
C ARG A 309 9.14 5.69 -6.16
N LYS A 310 9.98 6.71 -6.33
CA LYS A 310 11.19 6.86 -5.51
C LYS A 310 10.79 7.08 -4.05
N ILE A 311 11.35 6.27 -3.15
CA ILE A 311 11.26 6.45 -1.71
C ILE A 311 12.67 6.72 -1.19
N HIS A 312 12.83 7.79 -0.41
CA HIS A 312 14.13 8.32 -0.01
C HIS A 312 14.70 7.63 1.24
N SER A 313 14.72 6.29 1.27
CA SER A 313 15.21 5.48 2.39
C SER A 313 15.67 4.09 1.93
N ASP A 314 16.29 3.33 2.84
CA ASP A 314 16.63 1.92 2.62
C ASP A 314 15.41 1.06 2.31
N TYR A 315 14.25 1.41 2.88
CA TYR A 315 12.98 0.77 2.57
C TYR A 315 12.61 0.93 1.07
N GLY A 316 12.90 2.10 0.49
CA GLY A 316 12.77 2.34 -0.94
C GLY A 316 13.70 1.50 -1.81
N ILE A 317 14.96 1.38 -1.39
CA ILE A 317 15.97 0.54 -2.07
C ILE A 317 15.54 -0.93 -2.05
N PHE A 318 15.10 -1.42 -0.90
CA PHE A 318 14.56 -2.77 -0.74
C PHE A 318 13.42 -3.05 -1.73
N LEU A 319 12.45 -2.14 -1.79
CA LEU A 319 11.29 -2.24 -2.68
C LEU A 319 11.68 -2.25 -4.16
N GLN A 320 12.56 -1.34 -4.57
CA GLN A 320 13.03 -1.22 -5.95
C GLN A 320 13.79 -2.45 -6.43
N GLU A 321 14.67 -3.02 -5.60
CA GLU A 321 15.48 -4.20 -5.96
C GLU A 321 14.59 -5.43 -6.24
N TYR A 322 13.53 -5.62 -5.46
CA TYR A 322 12.53 -6.64 -5.78
C TYR A 322 11.77 -6.30 -7.06
N PHE A 323 11.37 -5.05 -7.29
CA PHE A 323 10.71 -4.67 -8.55
C PHE A 323 11.57 -5.02 -9.76
N ASP A 324 12.88 -4.73 -9.72
CA ASP A 324 13.80 -5.03 -10.80
C ASP A 324 13.91 -6.55 -11.05
N THR A 325 13.87 -7.35 -9.99
CA THR A 325 13.85 -8.82 -10.08
C THR A 325 12.57 -9.33 -10.74
N PHE A 326 11.41 -8.81 -10.35
CA PHE A 326 10.15 -9.11 -11.04
C PHE A 326 10.16 -8.66 -12.50
N LEU A 327 10.70 -7.46 -12.79
CA LEU A 327 10.74 -6.92 -14.15
C LEU A 327 11.56 -7.82 -15.08
N ARG A 328 12.73 -8.30 -14.64
CA ARG A 328 13.54 -9.24 -15.43
C ARG A 328 12.77 -10.52 -15.75
N PHE A 329 12.11 -11.11 -14.76
CA PHE A 329 11.30 -12.32 -14.96
C PHE A 329 10.13 -12.08 -15.92
N VAL A 330 9.30 -11.07 -15.66
CA VAL A 330 8.13 -10.77 -16.49
C VAL A 330 8.53 -10.41 -17.91
N THR A 331 9.61 -9.66 -18.11
CA THR A 331 10.13 -9.34 -19.46
C THR A 331 10.45 -10.61 -20.24
N LYS A 332 11.05 -11.62 -19.60
CA LYS A 332 11.32 -12.92 -20.26
C LYS A 332 10.04 -13.67 -20.59
N VAL A 333 9.01 -13.61 -19.73
CA VAL A 333 7.72 -14.29 -19.96
C VAL A 333 6.90 -13.58 -21.05
N VAL A 334 6.84 -12.25 -21.05
CA VAL A 334 6.08 -11.45 -22.04
C VAL A 334 6.57 -11.70 -23.47
N LYS A 335 7.89 -11.85 -23.67
CA LYS A 335 8.47 -12.23 -24.96
C LYS A 335 8.03 -13.60 -25.49
N LYS A 336 7.39 -14.42 -24.65
CA LYS A 336 6.86 -15.75 -25.00
C LYS A 336 5.35 -15.75 -25.18
N ILE A 337 4.69 -14.59 -25.09
CA ILE A 337 3.26 -14.46 -25.36
C ILE A 337 3.03 -14.69 -26.86
N PRO A 338 2.19 -15.67 -27.24
CA PRO A 338 1.84 -15.91 -28.63
C PRO A 338 1.11 -14.71 -29.25
N VAL A 339 1.34 -14.44 -30.53
CA VAL A 339 0.75 -13.28 -31.25
C VAL A 339 -0.78 -13.32 -31.20
N GLU A 340 -1.38 -14.50 -31.25
CA GLU A 340 -2.83 -14.71 -31.16
C GLU A 340 -3.44 -14.30 -29.81
N GLU A 341 -2.66 -14.21 -28.73
CA GLU A 341 -3.15 -13.74 -27.44
C GLU A 341 -3.31 -12.21 -27.39
N TYR A 342 -2.59 -11.46 -28.23
CA TYR A 342 -2.57 -9.99 -28.19
C TYR A 342 -3.95 -9.37 -28.43
N ALA A 343 -4.82 -10.00 -29.23
CA ALA A 343 -6.18 -9.52 -29.41
C ALA A 343 -6.97 -9.49 -28.09
N GLN A 344 -6.75 -10.46 -27.19
CA GLN A 344 -7.36 -10.46 -25.85
C GLN A 344 -6.64 -9.52 -24.87
N ILE A 345 -5.34 -9.33 -25.02
CA ILE A 345 -4.57 -8.37 -24.21
C ILE A 345 -5.02 -6.94 -24.51
N LYS A 346 -5.24 -6.59 -25.79
CA LYS A 346 -5.80 -5.30 -26.21
C LYS A 346 -7.16 -5.06 -25.55
N LEU A 347 -8.06 -6.05 -25.62
CA LEU A 347 -9.38 -5.96 -24.99
C LEU A 347 -9.29 -5.81 -23.45
N TRP A 348 -8.40 -6.58 -22.83
CA TRP A 348 -8.11 -6.50 -21.39
C TRP A 348 -7.65 -5.10 -20.98
N ALA A 349 -6.66 -4.53 -21.68
CA ALA A 349 -6.14 -3.19 -21.41
C ALA A 349 -7.20 -2.10 -21.64
N ARG A 350 -7.93 -2.16 -22.76
CA ARG A 350 -9.07 -1.27 -23.07
C ARG A 350 -10.10 -1.20 -21.95
N HIS A 351 -10.37 -2.34 -21.31
CA HIS A 351 -11.32 -2.38 -20.22
C HIS A 351 -10.73 -1.77 -18.95
N ILE A 352 -9.44 -2.00 -18.65
CA ILE A 352 -8.79 -1.46 -17.45
C ILE A 352 -8.60 0.05 -17.54
N SER A 353 -8.12 0.58 -18.68
CA SER A 353 -7.82 2.00 -18.87
C SER A 353 -9.03 2.92 -18.68
N LYS A 354 -10.25 2.39 -18.84
CA LYS A 354 -11.50 3.12 -18.54
C LYS A 354 -11.77 3.33 -17.05
N TRP A 355 -11.18 2.50 -16.19
CA TRP A 355 -11.41 2.51 -14.74
C TRP A 355 -10.20 3.01 -13.97
N ILE A 356 -9.00 2.77 -14.49
CA ILE A 356 -7.73 3.05 -13.81
C ILE A 356 -6.99 4.16 -14.58
N PRO A 357 -6.87 5.37 -13.99
CA PRO A 357 -6.13 6.46 -14.61
C PRO A 357 -4.68 6.07 -14.92
N GLU A 358 -4.19 6.48 -16.10
CA GLU A 358 -2.84 6.23 -16.60
C GLU A 358 -2.47 4.74 -16.76
N PHE A 359 -3.44 3.82 -16.73
CA PHE A 359 -3.17 2.45 -17.16
C PHE A 359 -3.07 2.39 -18.69
N PRO A 360 -2.05 1.72 -19.26
CA PRO A 360 -1.85 1.69 -20.71
C PRO A 360 -3.08 1.17 -21.45
N ASP A 361 -3.48 1.88 -22.51
CA ASP A 361 -4.65 1.51 -23.30
C ASP A 361 -4.38 0.35 -24.28
N GLU A 362 -5.37 0.02 -25.13
CA GLU A 362 -5.24 -1.05 -26.14
C GLU A 362 -4.15 -0.84 -27.20
N ILE A 363 -3.61 0.38 -27.34
CA ILE A 363 -2.55 0.68 -28.29
C ILE A 363 -1.20 0.60 -27.55
N GLU A 364 -1.08 1.32 -26.43
CA GLU A 364 0.16 1.40 -25.66
C GLU A 364 0.59 0.04 -25.09
N ILE A 365 -0.37 -0.78 -24.64
CA ILE A 365 -0.08 -2.09 -24.06
C ILE A 365 0.55 -3.07 -25.06
N CYS A 366 0.47 -2.81 -26.37
CA CYS A 366 1.06 -3.66 -27.38
C CYS A 366 2.60 -3.57 -27.43
N ASP A 367 3.19 -2.51 -26.87
CA ASP A 367 4.64 -2.46 -26.66
C ASP A 367 5.03 -3.47 -25.57
N GLU A 368 5.93 -4.42 -25.90
CA GLU A 368 6.36 -5.48 -24.99
C GLU A 368 6.95 -4.95 -23.68
N LYS A 369 7.65 -3.80 -23.70
CA LYS A 369 8.24 -3.19 -22.51
C LYS A 369 7.16 -2.55 -21.64
N VAL A 370 6.14 -1.95 -22.26
CA VAL A 370 4.97 -1.39 -21.55
C VAL A 370 4.18 -2.52 -20.89
N LEU A 371 3.85 -3.59 -21.62
CA LEU A 371 3.17 -4.76 -21.07
C LEU A 371 3.96 -5.39 -19.92
N ALA A 372 5.28 -5.59 -20.11
CA ALA A 372 6.13 -6.14 -19.06
C ALA A 372 6.09 -5.28 -17.79
N ARG A 373 6.25 -3.96 -17.91
CA ARG A 373 6.24 -3.05 -16.76
C ARG A 373 4.87 -2.97 -16.07
N ALA A 374 3.79 -2.92 -16.83
CA ALA A 374 2.44 -2.94 -16.28
C ALA A 374 2.21 -4.23 -15.48
N VAL A 375 2.48 -5.39 -16.08
CA VAL A 375 2.29 -6.68 -15.39
C VAL A 375 3.20 -6.79 -14.17
N THR A 376 4.47 -6.40 -14.28
CA THR A 376 5.42 -6.34 -13.15
C THR A 376 4.87 -5.51 -12.00
N LYS A 377 4.38 -4.30 -12.26
CA LYS A 377 3.86 -3.42 -11.21
C LYS A 377 2.69 -4.07 -10.48
N VAL A 378 1.74 -4.68 -11.21
CA VAL A 378 0.62 -5.40 -10.61
C VAL A 378 1.09 -6.48 -9.65
N ILE A 379 1.91 -7.42 -10.12
CA ILE A 379 2.30 -8.58 -9.30
C ILE A 379 3.24 -8.18 -8.15
N TRP A 380 4.05 -7.13 -8.34
CA TRP A 380 4.93 -6.59 -7.31
C TRP A 380 4.16 -5.86 -6.20
N ASP A 381 3.17 -5.04 -6.54
CA ASP A 381 2.36 -4.30 -5.57
C ASP A 381 1.60 -5.25 -4.64
N VAL A 382 0.86 -6.19 -5.24
CA VAL A 382 -0.03 -7.12 -4.49
C VAL A 382 0.74 -8.21 -3.73
N SER A 383 2.06 -8.31 -3.93
CA SER A 383 2.94 -9.24 -3.20
C SER A 383 3.91 -8.48 -2.28
N ILE A 384 5.09 -8.10 -2.79
CA ILE A 384 6.19 -7.53 -2.01
C ILE A 384 5.80 -6.22 -1.36
N ALA A 385 5.26 -5.25 -2.11
CA ALA A 385 4.99 -3.92 -1.55
C ALA A 385 3.94 -3.99 -0.43
N HIS A 386 2.86 -4.72 -0.68
CA HIS A 386 1.79 -4.97 0.28
C HIS A 386 2.26 -5.76 1.51
N ALA A 387 3.06 -6.83 1.33
CA ALA A 387 3.58 -7.62 2.43
C ALA A 387 4.61 -6.89 3.29
N ALA A 388 5.50 -6.14 2.65
CA ALA A 388 6.48 -5.34 3.36
C ALA A 388 5.81 -4.32 4.28
N ASP A 389 4.73 -3.64 3.83
CA ASP A 389 3.96 -2.73 4.69
C ASP A 389 3.44 -3.41 5.95
N HIS A 390 2.67 -4.48 5.79
CA HIS A 390 2.07 -5.18 6.91
C HIS A 390 3.11 -5.76 7.87
N TYR A 391 4.13 -6.42 7.34
CA TYR A 391 5.17 -7.01 8.17
C TYR A 391 5.91 -5.92 8.94
N ASN A 392 6.46 -4.93 8.22
CA ASN A 392 7.25 -3.87 8.81
C ASN A 392 6.47 -3.09 9.87
N TYR A 393 5.28 -2.59 9.54
CA TYR A 393 4.44 -1.87 10.49
C TYR A 393 4.07 -2.74 11.70
N SER A 394 3.82 -4.03 11.52
CA SER A 394 3.51 -4.94 12.64
C SER A 394 4.70 -5.21 13.57
N THR A 395 5.93 -4.91 13.14
CA THR A 395 7.13 -5.03 13.99
C THR A 395 7.35 -3.81 14.88
N ILE A 396 6.74 -2.66 14.55
CA ILE A 396 6.81 -1.46 15.37
C ILE A 396 6.00 -1.71 16.66
N LYS A 397 6.57 -1.38 17.82
CA LYS A 397 5.88 -1.55 19.11
C LYS A 397 4.65 -0.65 19.15
N ILE A 398 3.46 -1.24 19.33
CA ILE A 398 2.18 -0.51 19.32
C ILE A 398 2.10 0.63 20.34
N ASN A 399 2.80 0.50 21.47
CA ASN A 399 2.86 1.54 22.50
C ASN A 399 3.65 2.78 22.05
N LYS A 400 4.41 2.71 20.95
CA LYS A 400 5.16 3.84 20.38
C LYS A 400 4.45 4.54 19.23
N VAL A 401 3.46 3.90 18.59
CA VAL A 401 2.75 4.44 17.41
C VAL A 401 1.23 4.48 17.65
N PRO A 402 0.76 5.35 18.56
CA PRO A 402 -0.61 5.25 19.07
C PRO A 402 -1.67 5.46 18.00
N LEU A 403 -2.72 4.62 18.01
CA LEU A 403 -3.94 4.89 17.26
C LEU A 403 -4.87 5.89 17.96
N ARG A 404 -4.74 6.04 19.28
CA ARG A 404 -5.58 6.92 20.11
C ARG A 404 -4.72 7.75 21.03
N LEU A 405 -5.10 9.01 21.16
CA LEU A 405 -4.54 9.94 22.13
C LEU A 405 -5.65 10.48 23.02
N ARG A 406 -5.35 10.61 24.31
CA ARG A 406 -6.27 11.05 25.37
C ARG A 406 -5.93 12.43 25.93
N VAL A 407 -4.83 13.02 25.47
CA VAL A 407 -4.40 14.39 25.78
C VAL A 407 -4.65 15.27 24.56
N LYS A 408 -5.21 16.47 24.75
CA LYS A 408 -5.47 17.46 23.69
C LYS A 408 -4.18 17.87 22.95
N PRO A 409 -4.25 18.27 21.67
CA PRO A 409 -3.06 18.74 20.96
C PRO A 409 -2.48 20.02 21.59
N PRO A 410 -1.16 20.24 21.47
CA PRO A 410 -0.51 21.40 22.06
C PRO A 410 -1.09 22.71 21.52
N GLN A 411 -1.53 23.57 22.43
CA GLN A 411 -2.10 24.89 22.10
C GLN A 411 -1.05 26.01 22.12
N SER A 412 0.12 25.75 22.71
CA SER A 412 1.23 26.69 22.77
C SER A 412 2.56 25.93 22.86
N LYS A 413 3.69 26.64 22.75
CA LYS A 413 5.05 26.10 22.97
C LYS A 413 5.27 25.56 24.39
N LYS A 414 4.38 25.89 25.32
CA LYS A 414 4.35 25.34 26.68
C LYS A 414 3.07 24.52 26.85
N CYS A 415 3.22 23.25 27.15
CA CYS A 415 2.10 22.43 27.62
C CYS A 415 2.57 21.53 28.75
N ASP A 416 1.61 21.00 29.49
CA ASP A 416 1.87 20.02 30.53
C ASP A 416 0.96 18.81 30.34
N PHE A 417 1.54 17.63 30.49
CA PHE A 417 0.86 16.34 30.49
C PHE A 417 1.79 15.28 31.10
N GLU A 418 1.22 14.20 31.60
CA GLU A 418 1.98 13.03 32.06
C GLU A 418 1.87 11.89 31.05
N GLN A 419 2.94 11.12 30.89
CA GLN A 419 3.01 10.03 29.90
C GLN A 419 1.84 9.04 30.04
N LYS A 420 1.45 8.73 31.28
CA LYS A 420 0.34 7.82 31.60
C LYS A 420 -1.02 8.31 31.07
N ASP A 421 -1.17 9.62 30.86
CA ASP A 421 -2.41 10.24 30.43
C ASP A 421 -2.60 10.17 28.91
N LEU A 422 -1.56 9.82 28.14
CA LEU A 422 -1.63 9.76 26.67
C LEU A 422 -2.58 8.67 26.17
N GLY A 423 -2.68 7.55 26.89
CA GLY A 423 -3.47 6.38 26.49
C GLY A 423 -4.00 5.60 27.68
N LYS A 424 -5.11 4.87 27.47
CA LYS A 424 -5.70 4.01 28.50
C LYS A 424 -5.38 2.55 28.23
N PHE A 425 -5.51 1.73 29.27
CA PHE A 425 -5.43 0.26 29.19
C PHE A 425 -6.25 -0.30 28.02
N VAL A 426 -7.51 0.11 27.89
CA VAL A 426 -8.41 -0.35 26.82
C VAL A 426 -7.91 0.02 25.42
N ASP A 427 -7.17 1.12 25.27
CA ASP A 427 -6.65 1.55 23.98
C ASP A 427 -5.52 0.61 23.52
N ILE A 428 -4.61 0.24 24.44
CA ILE A 428 -3.54 -0.72 24.16
C ILE A 428 -4.10 -2.13 23.92
N PHE A 429 -5.09 -2.56 24.72
CA PHE A 429 -5.75 -3.86 24.50
C PHE A 429 -6.37 -3.95 23.10
N LYS A 430 -7.18 -2.95 22.72
CA LYS A 430 -7.84 -2.92 21.43
C LYS A 430 -6.84 -2.83 20.29
N TYR A 431 -5.77 -2.05 20.46
CA TYR A 431 -4.70 -1.97 19.48
C TYR A 431 -3.97 -3.32 19.34
N LYS A 432 -3.76 -4.06 20.43
CA LYS A 432 -3.15 -5.38 20.32
C LYS A 432 -4.04 -6.38 19.58
N MET A 433 -5.36 -6.29 19.78
CA MET A 433 -6.34 -7.10 19.07
C MET A 433 -6.40 -6.75 17.58
N ILE A 434 -6.54 -5.47 17.21
CA ILE A 434 -6.58 -5.06 15.79
C ILE A 434 -5.27 -5.39 15.08
N GLN A 435 -4.12 -5.26 15.76
CA GLN A 435 -2.82 -5.63 15.21
C GLN A 435 -2.80 -7.11 14.84
N LYS A 436 -3.29 -8.00 15.71
CA LYS A 436 -3.29 -9.45 15.41
C LYS A 436 -4.27 -9.84 14.30
N LEU A 437 -5.43 -9.20 14.27
CA LEU A 437 -6.49 -9.55 13.34
C LEU A 437 -6.18 -9.05 11.94
N PHE A 438 -5.86 -7.76 11.81
CA PHE A 438 -5.84 -7.05 10.53
C PHE A 438 -4.44 -6.61 10.09
N PHE A 439 -3.58 -6.15 11.00
CA PHE A 439 -2.29 -5.54 10.58
C PHE A 439 -1.14 -6.54 10.46
N LYS A 440 -1.07 -7.54 11.35
CA LYS A 440 0.02 -8.51 11.33
C LYS A 440 -0.23 -9.57 10.24
N PRO A 441 0.76 -9.83 9.36
CA PRO A 441 0.62 -10.85 8.32
C PRO A 441 0.19 -12.21 8.87
N THR A 442 -0.67 -12.89 8.14
CA THR A 442 -0.87 -14.33 8.27
C THR A 442 -1.00 -14.93 6.88
N ASN A 443 0.04 -15.64 6.46
CA ASN A 443 0.14 -16.10 5.09
C ASN A 443 -0.57 -17.43 4.89
N VAL A 444 -1.37 -17.50 3.83
CA VAL A 444 -1.95 -18.76 3.32
C VAL A 444 -1.08 -19.28 2.18
N THR A 445 -0.72 -18.41 1.25
CA THR A 445 0.19 -18.72 0.14
C THR A 445 1.37 -17.75 0.10
N LEU A 446 2.54 -18.25 -0.33
CA LEU A 446 3.81 -17.53 -0.26
C LEU A 446 4.39 -17.28 -1.66
N LEU A 447 5.01 -16.12 -1.83
CA LEU A 447 5.66 -15.73 -3.08
C LEU A 447 6.75 -16.73 -3.48
N LYS A 448 7.59 -17.14 -2.51
CA LYS A 448 8.71 -18.07 -2.74
C LYS A 448 8.31 -19.46 -3.27
N ASN A 449 7.02 -19.79 -3.23
CA ASN A 449 6.46 -21.07 -3.66
C ASN A 449 5.47 -20.88 -4.82
N THR A 450 5.52 -19.75 -5.53
CA THR A 450 4.56 -19.45 -6.60
C THR A 450 4.77 -20.39 -7.79
N GLN A 451 3.66 -21.00 -8.23
CA GLN A 451 3.61 -21.85 -9.41
C GLN A 451 2.57 -21.25 -10.36
N TYR A 452 3.02 -20.87 -11.55
CA TYR A 452 2.17 -20.27 -12.58
C TYR A 452 1.46 -21.30 -13.48
N ASN A 453 1.76 -22.60 -13.30
CA ASN A 453 1.21 -23.69 -14.12
C ASN A 453 1.41 -23.46 -15.63
N PHE A 454 2.62 -23.03 -16.00
CA PHE A 454 3.00 -22.90 -17.40
C PHE A 454 3.04 -24.26 -18.10
N ASN A 455 2.71 -24.27 -19.39
CA ASN A 455 2.60 -25.51 -20.17
C ASN A 455 3.91 -25.92 -20.86
N SER A 456 4.89 -25.02 -20.99
CA SER A 456 6.18 -25.30 -21.64
C SER A 456 7.30 -25.45 -20.62
N SER A 457 8.25 -26.35 -20.91
CA SER A 457 9.44 -26.56 -20.08
C SER A 457 10.26 -25.27 -19.92
N GLU A 458 10.40 -24.49 -21.00
CA GLU A 458 11.10 -23.19 -20.96
C GLU A 458 10.49 -22.22 -19.94
N LEU A 459 9.17 -22.04 -19.95
CA LEU A 459 8.49 -21.16 -19.01
C LEU A 459 8.58 -21.69 -17.56
N VAL A 460 8.55 -23.02 -17.38
CA VAL A 460 8.77 -23.65 -16.06
C VAL A 460 10.17 -23.35 -15.55
N THR A 461 11.19 -23.43 -16.40
CA THR A 461 12.57 -23.04 -16.06
C THR A 461 12.64 -21.56 -15.69
N LEU A 462 11.98 -20.66 -16.43
CA LEU A 462 11.92 -19.24 -16.07
C LEU A 462 11.29 -18.99 -14.70
N ASN A 463 10.26 -19.76 -14.31
CA ASN A 463 9.71 -19.67 -12.96
C ASN A 463 10.72 -20.11 -11.90
N GLN A 464 11.45 -21.21 -12.13
CA GLN A 464 12.49 -21.68 -11.20
C GLN A 464 13.64 -20.67 -11.04
N GLU A 465 14.10 -20.09 -12.15
CA GLU A 465 15.06 -18.99 -12.15
C GLU A 465 14.55 -17.82 -11.33
N PHE A 466 13.30 -17.39 -11.55
CA PHE A 466 12.70 -16.29 -10.78
C PHE A 466 12.70 -16.55 -9.26
N LEU A 467 12.31 -17.76 -8.84
CA LEU A 467 12.33 -18.12 -7.42
C LEU A 467 13.75 -18.14 -6.83
N SER A 468 14.77 -18.46 -7.64
CA SER A 468 16.19 -18.33 -7.27
C SER A 468 16.61 -16.86 -7.17
N ASP A 469 16.25 -16.04 -8.15
CA ASP A 469 16.56 -14.61 -8.21
C ASP A 469 15.95 -13.84 -7.03
N LEU A 470 14.76 -14.23 -6.56
CA LEU A 470 14.17 -13.66 -5.34
C LEU A 470 15.05 -13.90 -4.10
N ARG A 471 15.65 -15.10 -3.96
CA ARG A 471 16.57 -15.42 -2.86
C ARG A 471 17.87 -14.65 -2.99
N GLN A 472 18.39 -14.54 -4.21
CA GLN A 472 19.60 -13.76 -4.48
C GLN A 472 19.38 -12.28 -4.20
N THR A 473 18.20 -11.75 -4.49
CA THR A 473 17.82 -10.35 -4.17
C THR A 473 17.88 -10.09 -2.67
N GLU A 474 17.30 -10.98 -1.86
CA GLU A 474 17.37 -10.88 -0.38
C GLU A 474 18.83 -10.87 0.10
N GLN A 475 19.65 -11.81 -0.40
CA GLN A 475 21.07 -11.88 0.00
C GLN A 475 21.88 -10.67 -0.46
N LYS A 476 21.61 -10.16 -1.66
CA LYS A 476 22.24 -8.93 -2.18
C LYS A 476 21.94 -7.74 -1.27
N LEU A 477 20.69 -7.59 -0.82
CA LEU A 477 20.28 -6.52 0.09
C LEU A 477 20.99 -6.64 1.44
N LEU A 478 21.00 -7.83 2.03
CA LEU A 478 21.69 -8.11 3.30
C LEU A 478 23.20 -7.82 3.21
N ASN A 479 23.86 -8.25 2.14
CA ASN A 479 25.29 -8.02 1.93
C ASN A 479 25.65 -6.53 1.76
N ARG A 480 24.68 -5.70 1.36
CA ARG A 480 24.82 -4.23 1.28
C ARG A 480 24.52 -3.53 2.61
N GLY A 481 24.18 -4.27 3.66
CA GLY A 481 23.76 -3.70 4.94
C GLY A 481 22.35 -3.12 4.94
N ILE A 482 21.56 -3.36 3.88
CA ILE A 482 20.16 -2.93 3.82
C ILE A 482 19.33 -3.86 4.71
N LYS A 483 18.54 -3.27 5.61
CA LYS A 483 17.64 -4.00 6.50
C LYS A 483 16.72 -4.92 5.70
N ASN A 484 16.55 -6.16 6.18
CA ASN A 484 15.52 -7.04 5.64
C ASN A 484 14.15 -6.64 6.23
N PHE A 485 13.38 -5.86 5.46
CA PHE A 485 12.09 -5.34 5.92
C PHE A 485 10.99 -6.39 5.99
N ILE A 486 11.13 -7.50 5.24
CA ILE A 486 10.31 -8.70 5.37
C ILE A 486 11.07 -9.91 4.81
N PRO A 487 11.24 -11.00 5.58
CA PRO A 487 11.88 -12.21 5.05
C PRO A 487 11.10 -12.79 3.87
N LEU A 488 11.80 -13.31 2.86
CA LEU A 488 11.20 -13.92 1.66
C LEU A 488 10.20 -15.04 1.97
N ASP A 489 10.39 -15.75 3.08
CA ASP A 489 9.44 -16.78 3.54
C ASP A 489 8.19 -16.26 4.24
N GLN A 490 8.11 -14.96 4.49
CA GLN A 490 6.94 -14.25 5.02
C GLN A 490 6.21 -13.43 3.95
N ILE A 491 6.71 -13.39 2.72
CA ILE A 491 6.08 -12.62 1.64
C ILE A 491 4.92 -13.43 1.06
N SER A 492 3.72 -12.88 1.15
CA SER A 492 2.54 -13.40 0.48
C SER A 492 2.65 -13.22 -1.03
N ARG A 493 2.08 -14.14 -1.82
CA ARG A 493 2.02 -13.94 -3.27
C ARG A 493 0.90 -13.01 -3.72
N SER A 494 -0.08 -12.75 -2.85
CA SER A 494 -1.25 -11.92 -3.11
C SER A 494 -1.70 -11.21 -1.83
N ILE A 495 -2.66 -10.30 -1.97
CA ILE A 495 -3.33 -9.65 -0.84
C ILE A 495 -4.23 -10.67 -0.11
N GLN A 496 -3.87 -11.02 1.14
CA GLN A 496 -4.51 -12.13 1.87
C GLN A 496 -4.63 -11.98 3.40
N TYR A 497 -4.16 -10.89 4.02
CA TYR A 497 -4.35 -10.67 5.46
C TYR A 497 -5.26 -9.49 5.69
#